data_AF-C5M105-F1
#
_entry.id   AF-C5M105-F1
#
_cell.length_a   1.000
_cell.length_b   1.000
_cell.length_c   1.000
_cell.angle_alpha   90.00
_cell.angle_beta   90.00
_cell.angle_gamma   90.00
#
_symmetry.space_group_name_H-M   'P 1'
#
loop_
_entity.id
_entity.type
_entity.pdbx_description
1 polymer ?
#
loop_
_entity_poly.entity_id
_entity_poly.type
_entity_poly.pdbx_seq_one_letter_code
_entity_poly.pdbx_strand_id
1 'polypeptide(L)'
;MSFTGTACKISAVALSGLILVVAVYIGDFKKGLANSIPDSYKTSDCNVNEATAVQHELAHPEVPFRCGSVGLFDSDELEVRAYVQPDGGTCWSNGGFIRRGRKLIMVDALQDITLTKNMVDSSADMEAAIDTFVLTHPDIDHFGGISAVPQTAMAVVREEMIPVINATLKVVPASFNKLIIAYHAYERLGKYLLPYVKWLPTTVLGILGMLKNGHYLAKFDPTMPEEFPLGTKTFKTDEYALNDDVKLKCFGPIHSKHDCMVLVPKAKVVFTGDLLFVGVTPIMWAGPVDRWLDALEWLEQEVDGSWKLVP
;
A
#
# COMPACT_ATOMS: atom_id res chain seq x y z
N MET A 1 -22.43 -25.53 53.13
CA MET A 1 -21.99 -26.42 52.04
C MET A 1 -20.95 -25.67 51.22
N SER A 2 -19.67 -26.03 51.37
CA SER A 2 -18.57 -25.48 50.57
C SER A 2 -18.53 -26.16 49.21
N PHE A 3 -18.64 -25.40 48.13
CA PHE A 3 -18.29 -25.88 46.80
C PHE A 3 -16.75 -25.86 46.67
N THR A 4 -16.10 -26.98 46.97
CA THR A 4 -14.70 -27.20 46.62
C THR A 4 -14.63 -27.54 45.14
N GLY A 5 -14.04 -26.63 44.35
CA GLY A 5 -13.85 -26.80 42.92
C GLY A 5 -12.88 -27.93 42.60
N THR A 6 -13.36 -28.93 41.86
CA THR A 6 -12.50 -29.89 41.19
C THR A 6 -12.07 -29.27 39.86
N ALA A 7 -10.90 -28.63 39.83
CA ALA A 7 -10.27 -28.25 38.58
C ALA A 7 -10.10 -29.52 37.72
N CYS A 8 -10.75 -29.55 36.56
CA CYS A 8 -10.61 -30.64 35.60
C CYS A 8 -9.14 -30.70 35.17
N LYS A 9 -8.36 -31.61 35.76
CA LYS A 9 -6.99 -31.87 35.33
C LYS A 9 -7.04 -32.57 33.98
N ILE A 10 -6.97 -31.78 32.91
CA ILE A 10 -6.72 -32.31 31.57
C ILE A 10 -5.41 -33.10 31.67
N SER A 11 -5.48 -34.41 31.44
CA SER A 11 -4.30 -35.27 31.56
C SER A 11 -3.25 -34.82 30.53
N ALA A 12 -1.96 -34.93 30.88
CA ALA A 12 -0.88 -34.61 29.95
C ALA A 12 -0.99 -35.38 28.62
N VAL A 13 -1.63 -36.56 28.64
CA VAL A 13 -1.95 -37.36 27.44
C VAL A 13 -3.06 -36.73 26.61
N ALA A 14 -4.12 -36.20 27.24
CA ALA A 14 -5.18 -35.48 26.54
C ALA A 14 -4.70 -34.13 25.96
N LEU A 15 -3.83 -33.42 26.69
CA LEU A 15 -3.21 -32.19 26.20
C LEU A 15 -2.24 -32.47 25.05
N SER A 16 -1.41 -33.52 25.17
CA SER A 16 -0.50 -33.97 24.10
C SER A 16 -1.26 -34.47 22.86
N GLY A 17 -2.37 -35.19 23.06
CA GLY A 17 -3.27 -35.62 21.98
C GLY A 17 -3.94 -34.44 21.29
N LEU A 18 -4.39 -33.44 22.04
CA LEU A 18 -4.92 -32.20 21.48
C LEU A 18 -3.85 -31.42 20.71
N ILE A 19 -2.62 -31.32 21.24
CA ILE A 19 -1.49 -30.67 20.56
C ILE A 19 -1.14 -31.41 19.26
N LEU A 20 -1.13 -32.75 19.26
CA LEU A 20 -0.83 -33.55 18.07
C LEU A 20 -1.94 -33.44 17.02
N VAL A 21 -3.22 -33.49 17.44
CA VAL A 21 -4.36 -33.26 16.54
C VAL A 21 -4.33 -31.84 16.00
N VAL A 22 -4.04 -30.84 16.83
CA VAL A 22 -3.86 -29.45 16.41
C VAL A 22 -2.64 -29.31 15.48
N ALA A 23 -1.54 -30.03 15.70
CA ALA A 23 -0.34 -29.97 14.86
C ALA A 23 -0.52 -30.67 13.50
N VAL A 24 -1.15 -31.85 13.47
CA VAL A 24 -1.51 -32.58 12.24
C VAL A 24 -2.58 -31.79 11.47
N TYR A 25 -3.58 -31.26 12.18
CA TYR A 25 -4.57 -30.36 11.61
C TYR A 25 -3.94 -29.06 11.10
N ILE A 26 -3.00 -28.43 11.81
CA ILE A 26 -2.23 -27.27 11.33
C ILE A 26 -1.40 -27.64 10.09
N GLY A 27 -0.84 -28.86 10.02
CA GLY A 27 -0.10 -29.37 8.86
C GLY A 27 -0.97 -29.54 7.62
N ASP A 28 -2.14 -30.16 7.76
CA ASP A 28 -3.11 -30.32 6.67
C ASP A 28 -3.84 -29.00 6.35
N PHE A 29 -4.06 -28.15 7.35
CA PHE A 29 -4.58 -26.78 7.21
C PHE A 29 -3.60 -25.88 6.45
N LYS A 30 -2.28 -26.01 6.66
CA LYS A 30 -1.26 -25.32 5.86
C LYS A 30 -1.29 -25.74 4.39
N LYS A 31 -1.49 -27.03 4.10
CA LYS A 31 -1.67 -27.55 2.73
C LYS A 31 -3.00 -27.09 2.11
N GLY A 32 -4.06 -27.00 2.90
CA GLY A 32 -5.37 -26.51 2.47
C GLY A 32 -5.40 -24.99 2.24
N LEU A 33 -4.70 -24.20 3.06
CA LEU A 33 -4.62 -22.74 2.96
C LEU A 33 -3.90 -22.25 1.71
N ALA A 34 -2.80 -22.91 1.33
CA ALA A 34 -2.09 -22.61 0.09
C ALA A 34 -2.98 -22.80 -1.16
N ASN A 35 -3.98 -23.69 -1.06
CA ASN A 35 -4.94 -23.98 -2.13
C ASN A 35 -6.30 -23.28 -1.94
N SER A 36 -6.44 -22.43 -0.92
CA SER A 36 -7.72 -21.81 -0.56
C SER A 36 -7.60 -20.29 -0.38
N ILE A 37 -6.82 -19.65 -1.24
CA ILE A 37 -6.85 -18.21 -1.47
C ILE A 37 -8.00 -17.97 -2.46
N PRO A 38 -9.25 -17.71 -2.02
CA PRO A 38 -10.37 -17.46 -2.94
C PRO A 38 -10.08 -16.29 -3.89
N ASP A 39 -10.78 -16.25 -5.02
CA ASP A 39 -10.68 -15.15 -5.98
C ASP A 39 -11.04 -13.78 -5.37
N SER A 40 -11.70 -13.76 -4.21
CA SER A 40 -11.89 -12.56 -3.37
C SER A 40 -10.59 -11.93 -2.84
N TYR A 41 -9.43 -12.58 -3.02
CA TYR A 41 -8.10 -12.02 -2.76
C TYR A 41 -7.55 -11.24 -3.95
N LYS A 42 -8.25 -11.23 -5.10
CA LYS A 42 -7.87 -10.52 -6.32
C LYS A 42 -8.71 -9.28 -6.55
N THR A 43 -9.31 -8.73 -5.49
CA THR A 43 -10.30 -7.67 -5.67
C THR A 43 -9.61 -6.33 -5.82
N SER A 44 -9.34 -5.97 -7.07
CA SER A 44 -9.38 -4.59 -7.57
C SER A 44 -10.82 -4.07 -7.70
N ASP A 45 -11.78 -4.72 -7.02
CA ASP A 45 -13.19 -4.43 -7.19
C ASP A 45 -13.51 -3.08 -6.55
N CYS A 46 -13.63 -2.10 -7.43
CA CYS A 46 -13.91 -0.72 -7.10
C CYS A 46 -15.36 -0.49 -6.64
N ASN A 47 -16.20 -1.53 -6.66
CA ASN A 47 -17.61 -1.46 -6.26
C ASN A 47 -17.86 -1.90 -4.80
N VAL A 48 -16.87 -2.46 -4.11
CA VAL A 48 -17.08 -3.07 -2.78
C VAL A 48 -16.87 -2.06 -1.64
N ASN A 49 -16.25 -0.92 -1.93
CA ASN A 49 -15.81 0.07 -0.96
C ASN A 49 -16.00 1.49 -1.54
N GLU A 50 -17.24 1.99 -1.53
CA GLU A 50 -17.55 3.37 -1.98
C GLU A 50 -16.82 4.39 -1.10
N ALA A 51 -16.38 5.50 -1.70
CA ALA A 51 -15.79 6.60 -0.96
C ALA A 51 -16.78 7.17 0.06
N THR A 52 -16.24 7.62 1.18
CA THR A 52 -17.00 8.31 2.22
C THR A 52 -17.56 9.63 1.70
N ALA A 53 -18.63 10.12 2.33
CA ALA A 53 -19.19 11.44 2.01
C ALA A 53 -18.13 12.56 2.11
N VAL A 54 -17.21 12.47 3.07
CA VAL A 54 -16.09 13.42 3.25
C VAL A 54 -15.11 13.34 2.09
N GLN A 55 -14.77 12.13 1.61
CA GLN A 55 -13.91 11.97 0.44
C GLN A 55 -14.55 12.56 -0.83
N HIS A 56 -15.86 12.38 -1.00
CA HIS A 56 -16.59 13.00 -2.10
C HIS A 56 -16.66 14.54 -1.99
N GLU A 57 -16.79 15.09 -0.77
CA GLU A 57 -16.82 16.54 -0.53
C GLU A 57 -15.45 17.20 -0.75
N LEU A 58 -14.37 16.52 -0.38
CA LEU A 58 -12.99 17.02 -0.52
C LEU A 58 -12.40 16.79 -1.93
N ALA A 59 -13.07 16.02 -2.79
CA ALA A 59 -12.64 15.84 -4.17
C ALA A 59 -12.67 17.17 -4.93
N HIS A 60 -11.69 17.38 -5.82
CA HIS A 60 -11.64 18.60 -6.62
C HIS A 60 -12.94 18.75 -7.45
N PRO A 61 -13.58 19.93 -7.53
CA PRO A 61 -14.89 20.08 -8.16
C PRO A 61 -14.95 19.63 -9.62
N GLU A 62 -13.84 19.77 -10.34
CA GLU A 62 -13.72 19.37 -11.75
C GLU A 62 -13.32 17.90 -11.95
N VAL A 63 -12.94 17.21 -10.87
CA VAL A 63 -12.40 15.84 -10.91
C VAL A 63 -13.12 14.98 -9.86
N PRO A 64 -14.23 14.31 -10.22
CA PRO A 64 -14.97 13.52 -9.26
C PRO A 64 -14.11 12.35 -8.75
N PHE A 65 -14.27 12.01 -7.48
CA PHE A 65 -13.72 10.77 -6.94
C PHE A 65 -14.29 9.59 -7.72
N ARG A 66 -13.43 8.90 -8.46
CA ARG A 66 -13.75 7.67 -9.19
C ARG A 66 -12.53 6.77 -9.21
N CYS A 67 -12.71 5.48 -9.04
CA CYS A 67 -11.60 4.54 -9.14
C CYS A 67 -11.14 4.36 -10.59
N GLY A 68 -9.89 3.93 -10.75
CA GLY A 68 -9.23 3.74 -12.03
C GLY A 68 -8.58 5.03 -12.53
N SER A 69 -8.39 5.10 -13.85
CA SER A 69 -7.67 6.21 -14.49
C SER A 69 -8.53 7.48 -14.55
N VAL A 70 -7.99 8.58 -14.06
CA VAL A 70 -8.65 9.89 -13.99
C VAL A 70 -7.75 10.93 -14.67
N GLY A 71 -8.26 11.53 -15.76
CA GLY A 71 -7.57 12.61 -16.46
C GLY A 71 -7.55 13.88 -15.61
N LEU A 72 -6.36 14.43 -15.38
CA LEU A 72 -6.14 15.65 -14.59
C LEU A 72 -5.76 16.84 -15.47
N PHE A 73 -5.06 16.57 -16.56
CA PHE A 73 -4.60 17.56 -17.53
C PHE A 73 -4.38 16.88 -18.88
N ASP A 74 -4.73 17.56 -19.97
CA ASP A 74 -4.53 17.06 -21.33
C ASP A 74 -4.20 18.20 -22.30
N SER A 75 -3.22 17.95 -23.16
CA SER A 75 -2.75 18.83 -24.23
C SER A 75 -1.99 18.00 -25.26
N ASP A 76 -1.71 18.58 -26.42
CA ASP A 76 -0.97 17.89 -27.50
C ASP A 76 0.40 17.33 -27.04
N GLU A 77 1.06 18.01 -26.09
CA GLU A 77 2.42 17.67 -25.66
C GLU A 77 2.50 16.96 -24.30
N LEU A 78 1.56 17.24 -23.41
CA LEU A 78 1.58 16.82 -22.01
C LEU A 78 0.19 16.35 -21.57
N GLU A 79 0.15 15.18 -20.95
CA GLU A 79 -1.06 14.61 -20.37
C GLU A 79 -0.71 14.03 -18.99
N VAL A 80 -1.58 14.28 -18.01
CA VAL A 80 -1.41 13.79 -16.63
C VAL A 80 -2.67 13.06 -16.20
N ARG A 81 -2.51 11.84 -15.72
CA ARG A 81 -3.58 11.02 -15.15
C ARG A 81 -3.23 10.55 -13.75
N ALA A 82 -4.19 10.56 -12.84
CA ALA A 82 -4.12 9.79 -11.60
C ALA A 82 -4.71 8.41 -11.83
N TYR A 83 -4.21 7.41 -11.10
CA TYR A 83 -4.85 6.13 -10.93
C TYR A 83 -5.33 6.01 -9.49
N VAL A 84 -6.64 6.11 -9.31
CA VAL A 84 -7.28 6.19 -8.00
C VAL A 84 -7.78 4.81 -7.59
N GLN A 85 -7.46 4.38 -6.38
CA GLN A 85 -7.94 3.13 -5.79
C GLN A 85 -9.27 3.36 -5.03
N PRO A 86 -9.91 2.29 -4.48
CA PRO A 86 -11.14 2.41 -3.69
C PRO A 86 -10.98 3.27 -2.42
N ASP A 87 -11.85 3.10 -1.42
CA ASP A 87 -11.96 3.86 -0.15
C ASP A 87 -10.68 4.25 0.62
N GLY A 88 -9.47 3.83 0.21
CA GLY A 88 -8.20 4.26 0.79
C GLY A 88 -7.94 3.59 2.13
N GLY A 89 -8.40 2.35 2.31
CA GLY A 89 -8.08 1.55 3.48
C GLY A 89 -6.57 1.29 3.62
N THR A 90 -6.17 0.61 4.70
CA THR A 90 -4.74 0.27 4.92
C THR A 90 -4.15 -0.52 3.75
N CYS A 91 -2.94 -0.14 3.32
CA CYS A 91 -2.19 -0.71 2.20
C CYS A 91 -2.79 -0.45 0.81
N TRP A 92 -3.61 0.58 0.67
CA TRP A 92 -4.01 1.12 -0.64
C TRP A 92 -3.29 2.44 -0.88
N SER A 93 -2.76 2.60 -2.08
CA SER A 93 -2.11 3.82 -2.54
C SER A 93 -2.71 4.25 -3.88
N ASN A 94 -2.60 5.53 -4.21
CA ASN A 94 -2.82 5.98 -5.57
C ASN A 94 -1.48 6.00 -6.33
N GLY A 95 -1.59 6.15 -7.64
CA GLY A 95 -0.44 6.39 -8.49
C GLY A 95 -0.82 7.28 -9.66
N GLY A 96 -0.01 7.29 -10.70
CA GLY A 96 -0.44 7.92 -11.94
C GLY A 96 0.56 7.87 -13.07
N PHE A 97 0.23 8.62 -14.10
CA PHE A 97 0.98 8.70 -15.33
C PHE A 97 1.17 10.15 -15.77
N ILE A 98 2.37 10.45 -16.27
CA ILE A 98 2.72 11.73 -16.87
C ILE A 98 3.31 11.45 -18.25
N ARG A 99 2.56 11.75 -19.31
CA ARG A 99 2.98 11.52 -20.69
C ARG A 99 3.59 12.78 -21.27
N ARG A 100 4.74 12.62 -21.94
CA ARG A 100 5.28 13.63 -22.87
C ARG A 100 5.63 12.99 -24.20
N GLY A 101 4.90 13.33 -25.25
CA GLY A 101 5.05 12.67 -26.55
C GLY A 101 4.80 11.16 -26.45
N ARG A 102 5.81 10.34 -26.78
CA ARG A 102 5.76 8.86 -26.72
C ARG A 102 6.34 8.25 -25.45
N LYS A 103 6.73 9.08 -24.49
CA LYS A 103 7.33 8.69 -23.22
C LYS A 103 6.33 8.82 -22.09
N LEU A 104 6.37 7.89 -21.15
CA LEU A 104 5.44 7.81 -20.03
C LEU A 104 6.21 7.61 -18.73
N ILE A 105 6.02 8.54 -17.80
CA ILE A 105 6.49 8.43 -16.42
C ILE A 105 5.35 7.83 -15.62
N MET A 106 5.63 6.72 -14.95
CA MET A 106 4.73 6.09 -13.97
C MET A 106 5.14 6.53 -12.56
N VAL A 107 4.20 7.05 -11.78
CA VAL A 107 4.39 7.42 -10.38
C VAL A 107 3.76 6.33 -9.51
N ASP A 108 4.59 5.71 -8.67
CA ASP A 108 4.27 4.57 -7.80
C ASP A 108 3.74 3.33 -8.55
N ALA A 109 3.80 2.18 -7.87
CA ALA A 109 3.56 0.85 -8.45
C ALA A 109 2.72 -0.03 -7.54
N LEU A 110 1.79 0.59 -6.78
CA LEU A 110 0.75 -0.01 -5.96
C LEU A 110 1.20 -1.17 -5.04
N GLN A 111 0.26 -1.72 -4.29
CA GLN A 111 0.53 -2.74 -3.27
C GLN A 111 0.94 -4.10 -3.83
N ASP A 112 0.42 -4.48 -5.00
CA ASP A 112 0.68 -5.80 -5.57
C ASP A 112 0.68 -5.83 -7.09
N ILE A 113 1.19 -6.94 -7.64
CA ILE A 113 1.38 -7.15 -9.09
C ILE A 113 0.05 -7.06 -9.85
N THR A 114 -1.06 -7.49 -9.27
CA THR A 114 -2.37 -7.49 -9.93
C THR A 114 -2.90 -6.07 -10.06
N LEU A 115 -2.86 -5.28 -8.98
CA LEU A 115 -3.27 -3.88 -8.99
C LEU A 115 -2.42 -3.07 -9.97
N THR A 116 -1.11 -3.29 -9.95
CA THR A 116 -0.17 -2.55 -10.80
C THR A 116 -0.33 -2.91 -12.27
N LYS A 117 -0.66 -4.17 -12.60
CA LYS A 117 -1.03 -4.56 -13.97
C LYS A 117 -2.27 -3.80 -14.43
N ASN A 118 -3.32 -3.73 -13.61
CA ASN A 118 -4.53 -2.98 -13.96
C ASN A 118 -4.24 -1.49 -14.18
N MET A 119 -3.35 -0.91 -13.38
CA MET A 119 -2.89 0.46 -13.58
C MET A 119 -2.13 0.61 -14.90
N VAL A 120 -1.15 -0.26 -15.18
CA VAL A 120 -0.39 -0.26 -16.45
C VAL A 120 -1.32 -0.42 -17.64
N ASP A 121 -2.27 -1.35 -17.60
CA ASP A 121 -3.23 -1.59 -18.68
C ASP A 121 -4.14 -0.38 -18.92
N SER A 122 -4.44 0.40 -17.87
CA SER A 122 -5.23 1.64 -17.98
C SER A 122 -4.51 2.80 -18.68
N SER A 123 -3.22 2.64 -18.99
CA SER A 123 -2.43 3.62 -19.75
C SER A 123 -2.37 3.31 -21.25
N ALA A 124 -2.97 2.22 -21.72
CA ALA A 124 -2.82 1.75 -23.10
C ALA A 124 -3.28 2.78 -24.15
N ASP A 125 -4.31 3.57 -23.85
CA ASP A 125 -4.85 4.62 -24.72
C ASP A 125 -4.01 5.91 -24.73
N MET A 126 -3.01 6.01 -23.86
CA MET A 126 -2.05 7.13 -23.88
C MET A 126 -0.99 6.97 -24.99
N GLU A 127 -0.96 5.83 -25.69
CA GLU A 127 -0.07 5.53 -26.83
C GLU A 127 1.43 5.81 -26.58
N ALA A 128 1.86 5.73 -25.32
CA ALA A 128 3.21 6.01 -24.86
C ALA A 128 3.80 4.81 -24.10
N ALA A 129 5.11 4.61 -24.18
CA ALA A 129 5.78 3.54 -23.46
C ALA A 129 6.21 4.01 -22.08
N ILE A 130 5.95 3.22 -21.04
CA ILE A 130 6.49 3.45 -19.69
C ILE A 130 8.01 3.27 -19.77
N ASP A 131 8.73 4.38 -19.73
CA ASP A 131 10.19 4.41 -19.78
C ASP A 131 10.82 4.90 -18.48
N THR A 132 10.03 5.52 -17.60
CA THR A 132 10.49 6.01 -16.32
C THR A 132 9.52 5.61 -15.22
N PHE A 133 10.05 5.10 -14.12
CA PHE A 133 9.32 4.86 -12.87
C PHE A 133 9.82 5.84 -11.80
N VAL A 134 8.92 6.52 -11.11
CA VAL A 134 9.24 7.40 -9.99
C VAL A 134 8.56 6.87 -8.74
N LEU A 135 9.31 6.79 -7.64
CA LEU A 135 8.79 6.39 -6.34
C LEU A 135 8.65 7.60 -5.44
N THR A 136 7.48 7.80 -4.86
CA THR A 136 7.23 8.86 -3.87
C THR A 136 7.92 8.54 -2.55
N HIS A 137 7.77 7.32 -2.04
CA HIS A 137 8.37 6.87 -0.78
C HIS A 137 8.45 5.34 -0.68
N PRO A 138 9.27 4.77 0.24
CA PRO A 138 9.57 3.35 0.29
C PRO A 138 8.62 2.52 1.18
N ASP A 139 7.35 2.88 1.25
CA ASP A 139 6.31 2.02 1.84
C ASP A 139 5.78 1.05 0.78
N ILE A 140 5.41 -0.15 1.21
CA ILE A 140 5.23 -1.29 0.30
C ILE A 140 4.05 -1.12 -0.65
N ASP A 141 3.03 -0.36 -0.26
CA ASP A 141 1.92 0.01 -1.10
C ASP A 141 2.31 0.91 -2.27
N HIS A 142 3.52 1.48 -2.30
CA HIS A 142 3.98 2.33 -3.41
C HIS A 142 4.90 1.61 -4.38
N PHE A 143 5.38 0.40 -4.06
CA PHE A 143 6.25 -0.37 -4.95
C PHE A 143 6.08 -1.89 -4.87
N GLY A 144 5.09 -2.40 -4.15
CA GLY A 144 4.88 -3.85 -3.97
C GLY A 144 4.59 -4.56 -5.28
N GLY A 145 3.90 -3.89 -6.21
CA GLY A 145 3.65 -4.39 -7.56
C GLY A 145 4.73 -4.05 -8.60
N ILE A 146 5.93 -3.64 -8.20
CA ILE A 146 7.00 -3.19 -9.12
C ILE A 146 7.35 -4.18 -10.24
N SER A 147 7.14 -5.48 -10.03
CA SER A 147 7.34 -6.51 -11.07
C SER A 147 6.39 -6.40 -12.26
N ALA A 148 5.29 -5.66 -12.13
CA ALA A 148 4.37 -5.36 -13.23
C ALA A 148 4.83 -4.18 -14.10
N VAL A 149 5.76 -3.36 -13.61
CA VAL A 149 6.30 -2.24 -14.39
C VAL A 149 7.19 -2.78 -15.51
N PRO A 150 7.10 -2.24 -16.75
CA PRO A 150 7.96 -2.68 -17.84
C PRO A 150 9.44 -2.62 -17.48
N GLN A 151 10.16 -3.72 -17.64
CA GLN A 151 11.57 -3.85 -17.23
C GLN A 151 12.53 -2.98 -18.06
N THR A 152 12.04 -2.41 -19.15
CA THR A 152 12.74 -1.40 -19.95
C THR A 152 12.73 -0.01 -19.28
N ALA A 153 11.88 0.20 -18.28
CA ALA A 153 11.80 1.46 -17.55
C ALA A 153 13.00 1.65 -16.63
N MET A 154 13.44 2.91 -16.49
CA MET A 154 14.43 3.34 -15.51
C MET A 154 13.73 3.88 -14.28
N ALA A 155 14.00 3.30 -13.11
CA ALA A 155 13.57 3.84 -11.84
C ALA A 155 14.40 5.08 -11.48
N VAL A 156 13.75 6.15 -11.06
CA VAL A 156 14.37 7.35 -10.51
C VAL A 156 13.94 7.48 -9.05
N VAL A 157 14.89 7.28 -8.14
CA VAL A 157 14.60 7.08 -6.72
C VAL A 157 15.57 7.89 -5.87
N ARG A 158 15.10 8.43 -4.74
CA ARG A 158 15.99 9.06 -3.75
C ARG A 158 16.95 8.01 -3.19
N GLU A 159 18.26 8.28 -3.17
CA GLU A 159 19.29 7.27 -2.86
C GLU A 159 19.05 6.57 -1.52
N GLU A 160 18.60 7.31 -0.53
CA GLU A 160 18.38 6.85 0.83
C GLU A 160 17.15 5.93 0.97
N MET A 161 16.29 5.85 -0.04
CA MET A 161 15.20 4.86 -0.09
C MET A 161 15.71 3.46 -0.43
N ILE A 162 16.84 3.33 -1.15
CA ILE A 162 17.33 2.04 -1.66
C ILE A 162 17.57 1.00 -0.54
N PRO A 163 18.23 1.33 0.59
CA PRO A 163 18.37 0.37 1.69
C PRO A 163 17.02 -0.04 2.30
N VAL A 164 16.05 0.87 2.31
CA VAL A 164 14.70 0.61 2.85
C VAL A 164 13.95 -0.36 1.94
N ILE A 165 13.89 -0.06 0.64
CA ILE A 165 13.28 -0.92 -0.39
C ILE A 165 13.86 -2.34 -0.31
N ASN A 166 15.19 -2.47 -0.30
CA ASN A 166 15.87 -3.75 -0.24
C ASN A 166 15.60 -4.52 1.07
N ALA A 167 15.46 -3.82 2.19
CA ALA A 167 15.09 -4.44 3.46
C ALA A 167 13.63 -4.91 3.44
N THR A 168 12.73 -4.09 2.88
CA THR A 168 11.31 -4.40 2.74
C THR A 168 11.09 -5.63 1.87
N LEU A 169 11.69 -5.71 0.67
CA LEU A 169 11.57 -6.86 -0.23
C LEU A 169 12.09 -8.18 0.39
N LYS A 170 13.08 -8.10 1.30
CA LYS A 170 13.60 -9.29 2.01
C LYS A 170 12.69 -9.80 3.13
N VAL A 171 11.98 -8.91 3.81
CA VAL A 171 11.25 -9.23 5.06
C VAL A 171 9.76 -9.41 4.82
N VAL A 172 9.19 -8.55 3.99
CA VAL A 172 7.74 -8.42 3.83
C VAL A 172 7.10 -9.66 3.22
N PRO A 173 7.64 -10.32 2.17
CA PRO A 173 6.96 -11.48 1.56
C PRO A 173 6.76 -12.64 2.54
N ALA A 174 7.76 -12.94 3.37
CA ALA A 174 7.68 -13.98 4.39
C ALA A 174 6.73 -13.60 5.55
N SER A 175 6.69 -12.31 5.90
CA SER A 175 5.85 -11.79 6.98
C SER A 175 4.37 -11.70 6.56
N PHE A 176 4.11 -11.23 5.33
CA PHE A 176 2.77 -11.19 4.74
C PHE A 176 2.16 -12.57 4.66
N ASN A 177 2.88 -13.55 4.12
CA ASN A 177 2.37 -14.92 4.04
C ASN A 177 1.98 -15.48 5.41
N LYS A 178 2.76 -15.21 6.46
CA LYS A 178 2.42 -15.64 7.83
C LYS A 178 1.16 -14.95 8.36
N LEU A 179 1.02 -13.64 8.16
CA LEU A 179 -0.13 -12.85 8.61
C LEU A 179 -1.42 -13.28 7.89
N ILE A 180 -1.34 -13.49 6.57
CA ILE A 180 -2.46 -13.97 5.76
C ILE A 180 -2.90 -15.36 6.26
N ILE A 181 -1.97 -16.32 6.37
CA ILE A 181 -2.23 -17.66 6.90
C ILE A 181 -2.93 -17.58 8.27
N ALA A 182 -2.42 -16.73 9.16
CA ALA A 182 -2.94 -16.60 10.50
C ALA A 182 -4.32 -15.91 10.55
N TYR A 183 -4.58 -14.94 9.66
CA TYR A 183 -5.90 -14.34 9.50
C TYR A 183 -6.94 -15.38 9.04
N HIS A 184 -6.64 -16.22 8.04
CA HIS A 184 -7.61 -17.24 7.61
C HIS A 184 -7.80 -18.37 8.63
N ALA A 185 -6.77 -18.68 9.43
CA ALA A 185 -6.91 -19.54 10.60
C ALA A 185 -7.92 -18.95 11.60
N TYR A 186 -7.76 -17.65 11.88
CA TYR A 186 -8.70 -16.93 12.71
C TYR A 186 -10.11 -16.89 12.10
N GLU A 187 -10.25 -16.61 10.81
CA GLU A 187 -11.54 -16.43 10.14
C GLU A 187 -12.34 -17.73 10.03
N ARG A 188 -11.68 -18.88 9.83
CA ARG A 188 -12.35 -20.19 9.75
C ARG A 188 -12.77 -20.73 11.11
N LEU A 189 -11.95 -20.54 12.14
CA LEU A 189 -12.11 -21.23 13.43
C LEU A 189 -12.03 -20.28 14.62
N GLY A 190 -11.02 -19.39 14.62
CA GLY A 190 -10.76 -18.47 15.73
C GLY A 190 -11.94 -17.57 16.08
N LYS A 191 -12.71 -17.08 15.08
CA LYS A 191 -13.87 -16.19 15.31
C LYS A 191 -14.98 -16.86 16.12
N TYR A 192 -15.17 -18.17 15.96
CA TYR A 192 -16.17 -18.95 16.71
C TYR A 192 -15.67 -19.36 18.10
N LEU A 193 -14.35 -19.47 18.27
CA LEU A 193 -13.72 -19.76 19.56
C LEU A 193 -13.63 -18.51 20.44
N LEU A 194 -13.55 -17.31 19.84
CA LEU A 194 -13.35 -16.03 20.53
C LEU A 194 -14.30 -15.80 21.73
N PRO A 195 -15.61 -16.09 21.65
CA PRO A 195 -16.53 -15.92 22.78
C PRO A 195 -16.18 -16.79 24.00
N TYR A 196 -15.57 -17.96 23.78
CA TYR A 196 -15.26 -18.96 24.81
C TYR A 196 -13.88 -18.76 25.44
N VAL A 197 -13.05 -17.89 24.88
CA VAL A 197 -11.68 -17.62 25.34
C VAL A 197 -11.49 -16.20 25.86
N LYS A 198 -12.58 -15.45 26.11
CA LYS A 198 -12.55 -14.07 26.66
C LYS A 198 -11.92 -13.96 28.05
N TRP A 199 -11.79 -15.08 28.76
CA TRP A 199 -11.14 -15.18 30.07
C TRP A 199 -9.62 -15.29 29.98
N LEU A 200 -9.05 -15.41 28.77
CA LEU A 200 -7.61 -15.43 28.57
C LEU A 200 -6.98 -14.06 28.87
N PRO A 201 -5.68 -14.03 29.22
CA PRO A 201 -4.96 -12.78 29.46
C PRO A 201 -5.05 -11.80 28.28
N THR A 202 -5.04 -10.50 28.59
CA THR A 202 -5.12 -9.41 27.60
C THR A 202 -4.05 -9.51 26.51
N THR A 203 -2.85 -10.01 26.83
CA THR A 203 -1.80 -10.28 25.85
C THR A 203 -2.23 -11.29 24.78
N VAL A 204 -2.97 -12.33 25.17
CA VAL A 204 -3.46 -13.36 24.24
C VAL A 204 -4.61 -12.84 23.39
N LEU A 205 -5.51 -12.06 24.00
CA LEU A 205 -6.58 -11.36 23.27
C LEU A 205 -6.01 -10.32 22.29
N GLY A 206 -4.91 -9.65 22.65
CA GLY A 206 -4.17 -8.73 21.79
C GLY A 206 -3.58 -9.41 20.56
N ILE A 207 -3.01 -10.62 20.71
CA ILE A 207 -2.56 -11.44 19.57
C ILE A 207 -3.74 -11.78 18.65
N LEU A 208 -4.87 -12.22 19.20
CA LEU A 208 -6.07 -12.52 18.40
C LEU A 208 -6.63 -11.28 17.70
N GLY A 209 -6.54 -10.11 18.32
CA GLY A 209 -6.87 -8.82 17.68
C GLY A 209 -5.92 -8.47 16.53
N MET A 210 -4.61 -8.68 16.71
CA MET A 210 -3.62 -8.51 15.64
C MET A 210 -3.89 -9.46 14.46
N LEU A 211 -4.29 -10.71 14.74
CA LEU A 211 -4.68 -11.67 13.70
C LEU A 211 -5.92 -11.23 12.94
N LYS A 212 -6.90 -10.62 13.61
CA LYS A 212 -8.07 -10.03 12.96
C LYS A 212 -7.67 -8.93 11.99
N ASN A 213 -6.63 -8.15 12.28
CA ASN A 213 -6.13 -7.09 11.39
C ASN A 213 -5.40 -7.61 10.15
N GLY A 214 -5.05 -8.90 10.09
CA GLY A 214 -4.47 -9.50 8.88
C GLY A 214 -5.41 -9.48 7.65
N HIS A 215 -6.70 -9.16 7.85
CA HIS A 215 -7.66 -8.96 6.76
C HIS A 215 -7.29 -7.82 5.80
N TYR A 216 -6.54 -6.81 6.25
CA TYR A 216 -6.08 -5.73 5.37
C TYR A 216 -5.12 -6.28 4.32
N LEU A 217 -4.19 -7.14 4.76
CA LEU A 217 -3.11 -7.70 3.94
C LEU A 217 -3.59 -8.89 3.10
N ALA A 218 -4.61 -9.60 3.58
CA ALA A 218 -5.21 -10.73 2.89
C ALA A 218 -6.04 -10.35 1.65
N LYS A 219 -6.12 -9.07 1.28
CA LYS A 219 -6.81 -8.61 0.06
C LYS A 219 -5.88 -8.51 -1.16
N PHE A 220 -4.57 -8.69 -0.95
CA PHE A 220 -3.56 -8.43 -1.96
C PHE A 220 -2.80 -9.69 -2.35
N ASP A 221 -2.24 -9.70 -3.56
CA ASP A 221 -1.31 -10.73 -4.00
C ASP A 221 0.02 -10.60 -3.22
N PRO A 222 0.42 -11.60 -2.42
CA PRO A 222 1.65 -11.52 -1.63
C PRO A 222 2.93 -11.74 -2.45
N THR A 223 2.81 -11.98 -3.76
CA THR A 223 3.94 -12.23 -4.65
C THR A 223 4.72 -10.94 -4.87
N MET A 224 6.00 -10.95 -4.52
CA MET A 224 6.92 -9.83 -4.66
C MET A 224 8.28 -10.33 -5.13
N PRO A 225 9.07 -9.49 -5.82
CA PRO A 225 10.41 -9.87 -6.23
C PRO A 225 11.37 -9.91 -5.04
N GLU A 226 12.42 -10.73 -5.11
CA GLU A 226 13.46 -10.80 -4.07
C GLU A 226 14.33 -9.53 -4.03
N GLU A 227 14.47 -8.86 -5.17
CA GLU A 227 15.25 -7.64 -5.36
C GLU A 227 14.50 -6.65 -6.24
N PHE A 228 14.87 -5.36 -6.17
CA PHE A 228 14.24 -4.33 -6.97
C PHE A 228 14.56 -4.54 -8.46
N PRO A 229 13.56 -4.81 -9.33
CA PRO A 229 13.83 -5.44 -10.62
C PRO A 229 14.23 -4.44 -11.73
N LEU A 230 14.04 -3.13 -11.50
CA LEU A 230 14.29 -2.11 -12.50
C LEU A 230 15.74 -1.58 -12.44
N GLY A 231 16.29 -1.23 -13.60
CA GLY A 231 17.47 -0.37 -13.66
C GLY A 231 17.19 0.92 -12.88
N THR A 232 18.14 1.36 -12.04
CA THR A 232 17.89 2.44 -11.08
C THR A 232 18.90 3.56 -11.23
N LYS A 233 18.40 4.80 -11.38
CA LYS A 233 19.12 6.05 -11.24
C LYS A 233 18.75 6.68 -9.91
N THR A 234 19.75 7.05 -9.12
CA THR A 234 19.53 7.71 -7.84
C THR A 234 19.85 9.20 -7.87
N PHE A 235 19.28 9.95 -6.93
CA PHE A 235 19.63 11.33 -6.64
C PHE A 235 19.67 11.56 -5.13
N LYS A 236 20.41 12.60 -4.69
CA LYS A 236 20.68 12.89 -3.26
C LYS A 236 20.18 14.27 -2.80
N THR A 237 19.73 15.10 -3.73
CA THR A 237 19.27 16.46 -3.44
C THR A 237 17.78 16.45 -3.11
N ASP A 238 17.36 17.40 -2.27
CA ASP A 238 15.95 17.53 -1.87
C ASP A 238 15.08 17.98 -3.04
N GLU A 239 15.69 18.58 -4.06
CA GLU A 239 15.01 18.89 -5.32
C GLU A 239 15.72 18.20 -6.47
N TYR A 240 14.93 17.63 -7.38
CA TYR A 240 15.44 16.95 -8.56
C TYR A 240 14.55 17.21 -9.77
N ALA A 241 15.09 17.89 -10.77
CA ALA A 241 14.43 18.07 -12.05
C ALA A 241 14.59 16.78 -12.89
N LEU A 242 13.49 16.04 -13.07
CA LEU A 242 13.47 14.84 -13.90
C LEU A 242 13.52 15.22 -15.39
N ASN A 243 12.74 16.24 -15.76
CA ASN A 243 12.75 16.91 -17.06
C ASN A 243 12.13 18.32 -16.92
N ASP A 244 11.84 19.01 -18.04
CA ASP A 244 11.29 20.37 -17.99
C ASP A 244 9.87 20.46 -17.41
N ASP A 245 9.09 19.38 -17.42
CA ASP A 245 7.72 19.34 -16.92
C ASP A 245 7.62 18.74 -15.52
N VAL A 246 8.55 17.88 -15.12
CA VAL A 246 8.46 17.07 -13.90
C VAL A 246 9.64 17.34 -12.96
N LYS A 247 9.32 17.78 -11.74
CA LYS A 247 10.28 17.96 -10.65
C LYS A 247 9.85 17.14 -9.42
N LEU A 248 10.81 16.63 -8.68
CA LEU A 248 10.59 16.00 -7.38
C LEU A 248 11.03 16.95 -6.28
N LYS A 249 10.21 17.07 -5.24
CA LYS A 249 10.60 17.66 -3.96
C LYS A 249 10.56 16.57 -2.91
N CYS A 250 11.72 16.24 -2.36
CA CYS A 250 11.88 15.28 -1.30
C CYS A 250 12.14 15.98 0.03
N PHE A 251 11.68 15.31 1.08
CA PHE A 251 11.86 15.72 2.45
C PHE A 251 12.61 14.63 3.21
N GLY A 252 13.18 15.01 4.35
CA GLY A 252 13.75 14.06 5.31
C GLY A 252 12.68 13.12 5.90
N PRO A 253 12.98 12.38 6.98
CA PRO A 253 11.98 11.50 7.57
C PRO A 253 10.77 12.31 8.03
N ILE A 254 9.58 11.94 7.53
CA ILE A 254 8.27 12.53 7.82
C ILE A 254 7.28 11.38 8.02
N HIS A 255 6.61 10.95 6.95
CA HIS A 255 5.69 9.83 6.95
C HIS A 255 6.52 8.56 7.05
N SER A 256 7.39 8.35 6.07
CA SER A 256 8.37 7.29 6.02
C SER A 256 9.77 7.84 6.33
N LYS A 257 10.81 7.03 6.05
CA LYS A 257 12.20 7.49 6.20
C LYS A 257 12.57 8.60 5.20
N HIS A 258 11.94 8.61 4.03
CA HIS A 258 12.16 9.58 2.96
C HIS A 258 10.89 9.69 2.12
N ASP A 259 10.36 10.90 2.01
CA ASP A 259 9.09 11.15 1.33
C ASP A 259 9.29 12.22 0.26
N CYS A 260 8.78 11.97 -0.94
CA CYS A 260 8.89 12.87 -2.08
C CYS A 260 7.53 13.16 -2.69
N MET A 261 7.32 14.42 -3.07
CA MET A 261 6.23 14.85 -3.94
C MET A 261 6.72 14.93 -5.39
N VAL A 262 5.89 14.52 -6.34
CA VAL A 262 6.14 14.65 -7.79
C VAL A 262 5.27 15.77 -8.33
N LEU A 263 5.88 16.88 -8.75
CA LEU A 263 5.19 18.07 -9.23
C LEU A 263 5.24 18.14 -10.76
N VAL A 264 4.11 18.53 -11.35
CA VAL A 264 3.96 18.83 -12.78
C VAL A 264 3.43 20.27 -12.94
N PRO A 265 4.29 21.30 -12.87
CA PRO A 265 3.84 22.69 -12.76
C PRO A 265 2.99 23.18 -13.94
N LYS A 266 3.32 22.78 -15.17
CA LYS A 266 2.54 23.13 -16.37
C LYS A 266 1.11 22.60 -16.30
N ALA A 267 0.92 21.43 -15.68
CA ALA A 267 -0.38 20.79 -15.50
C ALA A 267 -1.09 21.22 -14.20
N LYS A 268 -0.40 21.92 -13.29
CA LYS A 268 -0.85 22.21 -11.93
C LYS A 268 -1.28 20.94 -11.18
N VAL A 269 -0.47 19.89 -11.25
CA VAL A 269 -0.70 18.61 -10.56
C VAL A 269 0.47 18.29 -9.63
N VAL A 270 0.18 17.76 -8.44
CA VAL A 270 1.17 17.17 -7.53
C VAL A 270 0.72 15.79 -7.10
N PHE A 271 1.59 14.78 -7.24
CA PHE A 271 1.45 13.51 -6.53
C PHE A 271 2.16 13.64 -5.19
N THR A 272 1.40 13.55 -4.09
CA THR A 272 1.94 13.82 -2.75
C THR A 272 2.39 12.57 -2.01
N GLY A 273 1.98 11.39 -2.49
CA GLY A 273 2.05 10.15 -1.71
C GLY A 273 1.46 10.37 -0.32
N ASP A 274 2.04 9.69 0.66
CA ASP A 274 1.48 9.63 2.00
C ASP A 274 1.71 10.89 2.87
N LEU A 275 2.16 11.99 2.27
CA LEU A 275 2.23 13.28 2.95
C LEU A 275 0.85 13.94 3.13
N LEU A 276 -0.14 13.55 2.31
CA LEU A 276 -1.53 13.99 2.43
C LEU A 276 -2.48 12.82 2.30
N PHE A 277 -3.53 12.80 3.12
CA PHE A 277 -4.61 11.82 3.05
C PHE A 277 -5.95 12.57 2.99
N VAL A 278 -6.98 11.95 2.44
CA VAL A 278 -8.32 12.55 2.36
C VAL A 278 -9.17 12.08 3.53
N GLY A 279 -9.61 13.01 4.37
CA GLY A 279 -10.55 12.74 5.46
C GLY A 279 -9.96 12.02 6.69
N VAL A 280 -8.65 11.74 6.69
CA VAL A 280 -7.93 11.10 7.80
C VAL A 280 -6.55 11.74 8.00
N THR A 281 -6.00 11.64 9.20
CA THR A 281 -4.61 12.04 9.47
C THR A 281 -3.66 10.93 9.00
N PRO A 282 -2.67 11.24 8.17
CA PRO A 282 -1.65 10.28 7.77
C PRO A 282 -0.93 9.66 8.97
N ILE A 283 -0.48 8.40 8.84
CA ILE A 283 0.33 7.78 9.88
C ILE A 283 1.74 8.37 9.85
N MET A 284 2.36 8.58 11.02
CA MET A 284 3.74 9.04 11.11
C MET A 284 4.64 7.91 11.59
N TRP A 285 5.36 7.26 10.68
CA TRP A 285 6.29 6.19 11.03
C TRP A 285 7.65 6.72 11.52
N ALA A 286 8.10 7.86 10.98
CA ALA A 286 9.44 8.38 11.25
C ALA A 286 9.43 9.72 12.01
N GLY A 287 8.77 10.74 11.47
CA GLY A 287 8.77 12.09 12.03
C GLY A 287 10.15 12.77 12.06
N PRO A 288 10.28 13.91 12.76
CA PRO A 288 9.32 14.50 13.70
C PRO A 288 8.18 15.27 13.01
N VAL A 289 7.12 15.59 13.78
CA VAL A 289 5.96 16.35 13.30
C VAL A 289 6.33 17.73 12.72
N ASP A 290 7.30 18.42 13.31
CA ASP A 290 7.71 19.75 12.86
C ASP A 290 8.16 19.72 11.39
N ARG A 291 8.87 18.68 10.98
CA ARG A 291 9.30 18.52 9.58
C ARG A 291 8.11 18.25 8.64
N TRP A 292 7.06 17.58 9.13
CA TRP A 292 5.83 17.42 8.36
C TRP A 292 5.17 18.78 8.13
N LEU A 293 5.07 19.59 9.19
CA LEU A 293 4.51 20.94 9.10
C LEU A 293 5.30 21.80 8.12
N ASP A 294 6.65 21.75 8.16
CA ASP A 294 7.51 22.43 7.19
C ASP A 294 7.23 21.99 5.75
N ALA A 295 6.96 20.70 5.51
CA ALA A 295 6.63 20.18 4.18
C ALA A 295 5.26 20.64 3.68
N LEU A 296 4.27 20.74 4.57
CA LEU A 296 2.94 21.27 4.24
C LEU A 296 3.00 22.76 3.97
N GLU A 297 3.73 23.52 4.79
CA GLU A 297 3.93 24.96 4.57
C GLU A 297 4.65 25.21 3.25
N TRP A 298 5.67 24.41 2.91
CA TRP A 298 6.31 24.48 1.60
C TRP A 298 5.32 24.21 0.46
N LEU A 299 4.46 23.18 0.60
CA LEU A 299 3.47 22.86 -0.43
C LEU A 299 2.48 24.01 -0.62
N GLU A 300 1.96 24.59 0.47
CA GLU A 300 1.05 25.75 0.43
C GLU A 300 1.67 26.98 -0.25
N GLN A 301 2.99 27.15 -0.19
CA GLN A 301 3.70 28.24 -0.88
C GLN A 301 3.89 27.98 -2.38
N GLU A 302 3.97 26.72 -2.79
CA GLU A 302 4.22 26.33 -4.20
C GLU A 302 2.94 26.21 -5.04
N VAL A 303 1.80 25.95 -4.40
CA VAL A 303 0.53 25.70 -5.09
C VAL A 303 -0.53 26.73 -4.71
N ASP A 304 -1.57 26.83 -5.54
CA ASP A 304 -2.76 27.64 -5.28
C ASP A 304 -4.04 26.80 -5.46
N GLY A 305 -5.21 27.40 -5.23
CA GLY A 305 -6.50 26.69 -5.31
C GLY A 305 -6.87 26.13 -6.69
N SER A 306 -6.06 26.36 -7.74
CA SER A 306 -6.25 25.77 -9.06
C SER A 306 -5.43 24.48 -9.29
N TRP A 307 -4.63 24.07 -8.30
CA TRP A 307 -3.85 22.84 -8.38
C TRP A 307 -4.67 21.61 -7.94
N LYS A 308 -4.35 20.47 -8.56
CA LYS A 308 -4.90 19.16 -8.24
C LYS A 308 -3.85 18.34 -7.48
N LEU A 309 -4.19 17.90 -6.29
CA LEU A 309 -3.33 17.07 -5.45
C LEU A 309 -3.81 15.61 -5.56
N VAL A 310 -2.87 14.70 -5.81
CA VAL A 310 -3.08 13.25 -5.83
C VAL A 310 -2.42 12.68 -4.58
N PRO A 311 -3.18 12.54 -3.47
CA PRO A 311 -2.72 11.85 -2.27
C PRO A 311 -2.49 10.38 -2.57
#